data_AF-A0A530QRF6-F1
#
_entry.id   AF-A0A530QRF6-F1
#
_cell.length_a   1.000
_cell.length_b   1.000
_cell.length_c   1.000
_cell.angle_alpha   90.00
_cell.angle_beta   90.00
_cell.angle_gamma   90.00
#
_symmetry.space_group_name_H-M   'P 1'
#
loop_
_entity.id
_entity.type
_entity.pdbx_description
1 polymer ?
#
loop_
_entity_poly.entity_id
_entity_poly.type
_entity_poly.pdbx_seq_one_letter_code
_entity_poly.pdbx_strand_id
1 'polypeptide(L)'
;SGPGARPVHPDWVRQIRDDFVAAGVPFFFKQWGAWWPQECNPLPQQRFAERLRTARITPSIEKPQRGCWGADDKWHPGKIAGALPAYTSWKIGKEAAGRLLDGVEYSQFPEVTACQVP
;
A
#
# COMPACT_ATOMS: atom_id res chain seq x y z
N SER A 1 10.88 5.80 -1.93
CA SER A 1 11.80 4.73 -2.39
C SER A 1 13.10 4.81 -1.58
N GLY A 2 13.88 3.73 -1.46
CA GLY A 2 15.21 3.76 -0.82
C GLY A 2 15.28 3.20 0.61
N PRO A 3 16.47 3.16 1.23
CA PRO A 3 16.72 2.52 2.53
C PRO A 3 15.80 3.00 3.66
N GLY A 4 15.43 4.29 3.64
CA GLY A 4 14.55 4.94 4.61
C GLY A 4 13.08 5.07 4.18
N ALA A 5 12.61 4.33 3.17
CA ALA A 5 11.20 4.38 2.78
C ALA A 5 10.29 4.08 3.99
N ARG A 6 9.29 4.92 4.21
CA ARG A 6 8.23 4.72 5.22
C ARG A 6 7.01 4.05 4.58
N PRO A 7 6.22 3.28 5.33
CA PRO A 7 4.94 2.80 4.84
C PRO A 7 4.01 4.00 4.63
N VAL A 8 3.10 3.89 3.67
CA VAL A 8 1.99 4.83 3.52
C VAL A 8 0.78 4.27 4.29
N HIS A 9 -0.10 5.14 4.77
CA HIS A 9 -1.33 4.70 5.41
C HIS A 9 -2.32 4.19 4.34
N PRO A 10 -2.84 2.95 4.43
CA PRO A 10 -3.73 2.41 3.41
C PRO A 10 -5.02 3.21 3.25
N ASP A 11 -5.59 3.68 4.36
CA ASP A 11 -6.83 4.47 4.29
C ASP A 11 -6.65 5.80 3.59
N TRP A 12 -5.47 6.43 3.65
CA TRP A 12 -5.24 7.66 2.90
C TRP A 12 -5.35 7.40 1.40
N VAL A 13 -4.82 6.28 0.92
CA VAL A 13 -4.90 5.92 -0.50
C VAL A 13 -6.34 5.60 -0.89
N ARG A 14 -7.09 4.91 -0.03
CA ARG A 14 -8.52 4.61 -0.26
C ARG A 14 -9.38 5.87 -0.26
N GLN A 15 -9.17 6.77 0.69
CA GLN A 15 -9.90 8.03 0.77
C GLN A 15 -9.68 8.86 -0.51
N ILE A 16 -8.42 9.01 -0.95
CA ILE A 16 -8.12 9.73 -2.19
C ILE A 16 -8.80 9.06 -3.40
N ARG A 17 -8.77 7.72 -3.48
CA ARG A 17 -9.49 6.99 -4.53
C ARG A 17 -10.98 7.33 -4.49
N ASP A 18 -11.60 7.24 -3.32
CA ASP A 18 -13.04 7.42 -3.16
C ASP A 18 -13.45 8.87 -3.48
N ASP A 19 -12.64 9.86 -3.09
CA ASP A 19 -12.83 11.27 -3.44
C ASP A 19 -12.79 11.49 -4.96
N PHE A 20 -11.82 10.87 -5.66
CA PHE A 20 -11.69 10.99 -7.11
C PHE A 20 -12.84 10.30 -7.84
N VAL A 21 -13.21 9.10 -7.40
CA VAL A 21 -14.35 8.36 -7.95
C VAL A 21 -15.64 9.14 -7.76
N ALA A 22 -15.87 9.72 -6.58
CA ALA A 22 -17.05 10.55 -6.30
C ALA A 22 -17.09 11.83 -7.16
N ALA A 23 -15.93 12.41 -7.46
CA ALA A 23 -15.81 13.58 -8.32
C ALA A 23 -15.82 13.26 -9.84
N GLY A 24 -15.86 11.98 -10.23
CA GLY A 24 -15.75 11.55 -11.63
C GLY A 24 -14.38 11.84 -12.25
N VAL A 25 -13.34 12.00 -11.43
CA VAL A 25 -11.97 12.30 -11.86
C VAL A 25 -11.18 10.99 -12.02
N PRO A 26 -10.45 10.79 -13.14
CA PRO A 26 -9.58 9.65 -13.32
C PRO A 26 -8.55 9.49 -12.20
N PHE A 27 -8.51 8.32 -11.58
CA PHE A 27 -7.57 7.99 -10.51
C PHE A 27 -6.44 7.07 -11.00
N PHE A 28 -5.21 7.48 -10.70
CA PHE A 28 -4.00 6.72 -11.00
C PHE A 28 -3.25 6.36 -9.72
N PHE A 29 -3.08 5.07 -9.45
CA PHE A 29 -2.28 4.58 -8.34
C PHE A 29 -0.98 3.93 -8.83
N LYS A 30 0.14 4.62 -8.59
CA LYS A 30 1.45 4.20 -9.12
C LYS A 30 1.99 2.93 -8.46
N GLN A 31 2.05 2.90 -7.12
CA GLN A 31 2.56 1.78 -6.30
C GLN A 31 2.64 2.17 -4.81
N TRP A 32 2.74 1.16 -3.92
CA TRP A 32 2.95 1.33 -2.48
C TRP A 32 4.40 1.65 -2.05
N GLY A 33 5.32 1.75 -3.00
CA GLY A 33 6.75 1.93 -2.69
C GLY A 33 7.38 0.62 -2.24
N ALA A 34 8.11 0.59 -1.12
CA ALA A 34 8.79 -0.62 -0.63
C ALA A 34 7.98 -1.41 0.41
N TRP A 35 6.79 -0.92 0.75
CA TRP A 35 5.94 -1.44 1.81
C TRP A 35 4.64 -1.93 1.21
N TRP A 36 4.23 -3.15 1.54
CA TRP A 36 2.95 -3.71 1.17
C TRP A 36 2.03 -3.67 2.39
N PRO A 37 0.85 -3.03 2.31
CA PRO A 37 -0.13 -3.13 3.37
C PRO A 37 -0.81 -4.50 3.33
N GLN A 38 -0.57 -5.30 4.38
CA GLN A 38 -1.38 -6.47 4.66
C GLN A 38 -2.76 -5.99 5.10
N GLU A 39 -3.70 -6.03 4.17
CA GLU A 39 -5.11 -5.86 4.46
C GLU A 39 -5.50 -6.87 5.54
N CYS A 40 -6.08 -6.40 6.65
CA CYS A 40 -6.70 -7.27 7.66
C CYS A 40 -8.04 -7.87 7.17
N ASN A 41 -8.26 -7.91 5.86
CA ASN A 41 -9.46 -8.43 5.18
C ASN A 41 -9.10 -9.76 4.49
N PRO A 42 -9.99 -10.77 4.40
CA PRO A 42 -9.62 -12.16 4.15
C PRO A 42 -9.43 -12.41 2.65
N LEU A 43 -8.38 -11.84 2.05
CA LEU A 43 -7.81 -12.45 0.85
C LEU A 43 -7.19 -13.80 1.23
N PRO A 44 -7.18 -14.81 0.35
CA PRO A 44 -6.62 -16.12 0.67
C PRO A 44 -5.16 -15.95 1.11
N GLN A 45 -4.86 -16.37 2.34
CA GLN A 45 -3.52 -16.31 2.98
C GLN A 45 -2.39 -16.85 2.06
N GLN A 46 -2.74 -17.67 1.07
CA GLN A 46 -1.86 -18.19 0.03
C GLN A 46 -1.09 -17.09 -0.72
N ARG A 47 -1.75 -15.99 -1.14
CA ARG A 47 -1.05 -14.89 -1.85
C ARG A 47 -0.06 -14.13 -0.97
N PHE A 48 -0.36 -14.06 0.33
CA PHE A 48 0.52 -13.45 1.32
C PHE A 48 1.79 -14.28 1.53
N ALA A 49 1.65 -15.60 1.71
CA ALA A 49 2.78 -16.50 1.90
C ALA A 49 3.71 -16.54 0.67
N GLU A 50 3.17 -16.50 -0.55
CA GLU A 50 3.95 -16.49 -1.79
C GLU A 50 4.76 -15.19 -1.95
N ARG A 51 4.15 -14.04 -1.66
CA ARG A 51 4.83 -12.72 -1.74
C ARG A 51 5.95 -12.56 -0.71
N LEU A 52 5.78 -13.13 0.50
CA LEU A 52 6.85 -13.13 1.49
C LEU A 52 8.03 -14.02 1.08
N ARG A 53 7.76 -15.17 0.43
CA ARG A 53 8.81 -16.07 -0.07
C ARG A 53 9.65 -15.41 -1.16
N THR A 54 9.03 -14.67 -2.08
CA THR A 54 9.74 -13.97 -3.16
C THR A 54 10.52 -12.75 -2.67
N ALA A 55 10.09 -12.12 -1.58
CA ALA A 55 10.71 -10.91 -1.04
C ALA A 55 12.07 -11.12 -0.31
N ARG A 56 12.54 -12.36 -0.11
CA ARG A 56 13.82 -12.69 0.57
C ARG A 56 14.05 -11.88 1.87
N ILE A 57 13.01 -11.76 2.69
CA ILE A 57 13.03 -10.96 3.92
C ILE A 57 13.77 -11.71 5.03
N THR A 58 14.86 -11.15 5.53
CA THR A 58 15.49 -11.60 6.79
C THR A 58 14.81 -10.91 7.96
N PRO A 59 14.18 -11.65 8.91
CA PRO A 59 13.64 -11.05 10.12
C PRO A 59 14.75 -10.37 10.94
N SER A 60 14.57 -9.11 11.31
CA SER A 60 15.46 -8.38 12.22
C SER A 60 14.63 -7.65 13.26
N ILE A 61 15.01 -7.79 14.54
CA ILE A 61 14.37 -7.09 15.66
C ILE A 61 14.76 -5.60 15.65
N GLU A 62 15.99 -5.28 15.25
CA GLU A 62 16.51 -3.91 15.17
C GLU A 62 16.00 -3.14 13.95
N LYS A 63 15.76 -3.84 12.83
CA LYS A 63 15.18 -3.27 11.61
C LYS A 63 13.91 -4.04 11.25
N PRO A 64 12.82 -3.84 12.01
CA PRO A 64 11.58 -4.56 11.77
C PRO A 64 11.09 -4.25 10.36
N GLN A 65 11.09 -5.27 9.51
CA GLN A 65 10.58 -5.22 8.14
C GLN A 65 9.04 -5.35 8.13
N ARG A 66 8.40 -5.05 9.26
CA ARG A 66 6.96 -5.05 9.47
C ARG A 66 6.58 -4.06 10.58
N GLY A 67 5.32 -3.70 10.65
CA GLY A 67 4.76 -2.88 11.72
C GLY A 67 3.29 -2.62 11.45
N CYS A 68 2.64 -1.83 12.30
CA CYS A 68 1.23 -1.50 12.12
C CYS A 68 0.96 0.00 12.27
N TRP A 69 -0.06 0.48 11.57
CA TRP A 69 -0.66 1.78 11.85
C TRP A 69 -1.56 1.65 13.08
N GLY A 70 -1.33 2.47 14.10
CA GLY A 70 -2.17 2.49 15.31
C GLY A 70 -3.40 3.36 15.13
N ALA A 71 -4.34 3.28 16.07
CA ALA A 71 -5.51 4.18 16.13
C ALA A 71 -5.12 5.65 16.38
N ASP A 72 -3.85 5.93 16.66
CA ASP A 72 -3.27 7.25 16.80
C ASP A 72 -2.73 7.82 15.47
N ASP A 73 -3.02 7.17 14.34
CA ASP A 73 -2.46 7.45 13.00
C ASP A 73 -0.93 7.44 12.96
N LYS A 74 -0.28 6.74 13.90
CA LYS A 74 1.18 6.61 13.93
C LYS A 74 1.62 5.24 13.45
N TRP A 75 2.79 5.21 12.81
CA TRP A 75 3.47 3.99 12.45
C TRP A 75 4.19 3.38 13.65
N HIS A 76 3.84 2.15 14.01
CA HIS A 76 4.45 1.38 15.10
C HIS A 76 5.31 0.25 14.51
N PRO A 77 6.64 0.43 14.40
CA PRO A 77 7.53 -0.58 13.85
C PRO A 77 7.55 -1.84 14.75
N GLY A 78 7.53 -3.03 14.15
CA GLY A 78 7.62 -4.32 14.83
C GLY A 78 6.34 -4.79 15.53
N LYS A 79 5.36 -3.90 15.75
CA LYS A 79 4.06 -4.27 16.33
C LYS A 79 3.13 -4.90 15.29
N ILE A 80 2.32 -5.85 15.75
CA ILE A 80 1.23 -6.46 14.98
C ILE A 80 -0.08 -6.04 15.64
N ALA A 81 -1.09 -5.77 14.82
CA ALA A 81 -2.43 -5.41 15.27
C ALA A 81 -3.04 -6.45 16.22
N GLY A 82 -3.43 -6.03 17.43
CA GLY A 82 -4.12 -6.87 18.42
C GLY A 82 -5.62 -6.60 18.57
N ALA A 83 -6.12 -5.43 18.14
CA ALA A 83 -7.53 -5.04 18.28
C ALA A 83 -7.95 -4.02 17.19
N LEU A 84 -8.48 -4.51 16.05
CA LEU A 84 -9.17 -3.77 14.95
C LEU A 84 -8.48 -2.53 14.33
N PRO A 85 -8.81 -2.21 13.06
CA PRO A 85 -7.93 -2.51 11.93
C PRO A 85 -6.66 -1.66 11.95
N ALA A 86 -5.71 -2.04 12.81
CA ALA A 86 -4.34 -1.61 12.64
C ALA A 86 -3.80 -2.25 11.34
N TYR A 87 -3.63 -1.44 10.30
CA TYR A 87 -3.07 -1.92 9.04
C TYR A 87 -1.64 -2.36 9.26
N THR A 88 -1.40 -3.66 9.09
CA THR A 88 -0.04 -4.18 9.15
C THR A 88 0.61 -3.93 7.81
N SER A 89 1.80 -3.36 7.78
CA SER A 89 2.57 -3.20 6.53
C SER A 89 3.87 -3.97 6.62
N TRP A 90 4.26 -4.59 5.52
CA TRP A 90 5.49 -5.37 5.39
C TRP A 90 6.42 -4.73 4.38
N LYS A 91 7.69 -4.56 4.74
CA LYS A 91 8.73 -4.07 3.82
C LYS A 91 9.18 -5.22 2.94
N ILE A 92 8.49 -5.39 1.82
CA ILE A 92 8.76 -6.49 0.88
C ILE A 92 9.58 -6.08 -0.34
N GLY A 93 9.96 -4.79 -0.43
CA GLY A 93 10.68 -4.24 -1.57
C GLY A 93 9.75 -3.80 -2.70
N LYS A 94 10.26 -2.94 -3.59
CA LYS A 94 9.44 -2.25 -4.61
C LYS A 94 8.77 -3.20 -5.60
N GLU A 95 9.51 -4.20 -6.06
CA GLU A 95 9.04 -5.15 -7.06
C GLU A 95 7.91 -6.03 -6.50
N ALA A 96 8.06 -6.51 -5.26
CA ALA A 96 7.04 -7.33 -4.62
C ALA A 96 5.85 -6.51 -4.09
N ALA A 97 6.06 -5.24 -3.72
CA ALA A 97 5.01 -4.33 -3.23
C ALA A 97 3.92 -4.05 -4.28
N GLY A 98 4.31 -3.94 -5.55
CA GLY A 98 3.38 -3.76 -6.66
C GLY A 98 2.49 -2.51 -6.57
N ARG A 99 1.42 -2.51 -7.38
CA ARG A 99 0.50 -1.38 -7.59
C ARG A 99 -0.98 -1.71 -7.38
N LEU A 100 -1.26 -2.82 -6.70
CA LEU A 100 -2.63 -3.24 -6.42
C LEU A 100 -3.13 -2.53 -5.16
N LEU A 101 -4.27 -1.87 -5.25
CA LEU A 101 -5.03 -1.33 -4.12
C LEU A 101 -6.27 -2.21 -3.93
N ASP A 102 -6.40 -2.89 -2.79
CA ASP A 102 -7.48 -3.84 -2.52
C ASP A 102 -7.62 -4.94 -3.60
N GLY A 103 -6.47 -5.37 -4.16
CA GLY A 103 -6.40 -6.35 -5.25
C GLY A 103 -6.72 -5.81 -6.66
N VAL A 104 -7.04 -4.53 -6.79
CA VAL A 104 -7.40 -3.88 -8.07
C VAL A 104 -6.28 -2.94 -8.53
N GLU A 105 -6.03 -2.90 -9.85
CA GLU A 105 -5.11 -1.93 -10.47
C GLU A 105 -5.88 -0.68 -10.89
N TYR A 106 -5.39 0.51 -10.50
CA TYR A 106 -5.96 1.79 -10.89
C TYR A 106 -5.00 2.55 -11.81
N SER A 107 -5.31 2.56 -13.11
CA SER A 107 -4.45 3.11 -14.17
C SER A 107 -5.18 4.14 -15.06
N GLN A 108 -6.16 4.87 -14.52
CA GLN A 108 -6.96 5.84 -15.29
C GLN A 108 -6.19 7.16 -15.45
N PHE A 109 -6.27 7.77 -16.64
CA PHE A 109 -5.66 9.06 -16.96
C PHE A 109 -6.72 10.03 -17.47
N PRO A 110 -6.56 11.35 -17.28
CA PRO A 110 -7.42 12.34 -17.89
C PRO A 110 -7.34 12.26 -19.42
N GLU A 111 -8.48 12.48 -20.07
CA GLU A 111 -8.50 12.68 -21.52
C GLU A 111 -7.71 13.94 -21.85
N VAL A 112 -6.73 13.82 -22.74
CA VAL A 112 -5.99 14.98 -23.22
C VAL A 112 -6.83 15.62 -24.31
N THR A 113 -7.63 16.64 -23.95
CA THR A 113 -8.19 17.54 -24.96
C THR A 113 -7.03 18.31 -25.57
N ALA A 114 -6.62 17.94 -26.79
CA ALA A 114 -5.61 18.69 -27.51
C ALA A 114 -6.07 20.16 -27.56
N CYS A 115 -5.19 21.07 -27.13
CA CYS A 115 -5.44 22.50 -27.25
C CYS A 115 -5.61 22.78 -28.75
N GLN A 116 -6.84 23.01 -29.20
CA GLN A 116 -7.09 23.45 -30.57
C GLN A 116 -6.54 24.87 -30.66
N VAL A 117 -5.36 24.99 -31.27
CA VAL A 117 -4.77 26.28 -31.61
C VAL A 117 -5.67 26.88 -32.71
N PRO A 118 -6.15 28.13 -32.55
CA PRO A 118 -7.03 28.78 -33.54
C PRO A 118 -6.35 28.99 -34.89
#